data_AF-A0A7C4DCS2-F1
#
_entry.id   AF-A0A7C4DCS2-F1
#
_cell.length_a   1.000
_cell.length_b   1.000
_cell.length_c   1.000
_cell.angle_alpha   90.00
_cell.angle_beta   90.00
_cell.angle_gamma   90.00
#
_symmetry.space_group_name_H-M   'P 1'
#
loop_
_entity.id
_entity.type
_entity.pdbx_description
1 polymer ?
#
loop_
_entity_poly.entity_id
_entity_poly.type
_entity_poly.pdbx_seq_one_letter_code
_entity_poly.pdbx_strand_id
1 'polypeptide(L)'
;MDVRRIISLGRSSLVVSLPKEWLEFHRLKKGDAVSLSVRRDGALVLSPVSLSEKEDKHVEITVGKDEQFASLSRKIIACYLNGYKSIVIKSDGILSPSQQKGIRKVARMLYLRIMESTSKHMYLEAALDEAKVSLNMSVRRMHSVAYSMCESAVKALEEDALDAARAVYTLDDDVDHFSFFLLRVLKKAIQDPLLAEKLNVDAADCLEYQTLINKIEHTADCASEVARTYILLRGRGKKIAVDVLNLLVDLGRQSLEIYDDAVKAFFSEDLNTANLIIDERWPRIREKSLKVSEGLINETDPYVGCAICSIQKAMEKIGEYAVDIAEIVIDRGFC
;
A
#
# COMPACT_ATOMS: atom_id res chain seq x y z
N MET A 1 18.62 -30.15 -10.46
CA MET A 1 17.33 -30.81 -10.18
C MET A 1 17.62 -32.28 -9.94
N ASP A 2 17.20 -32.79 -8.78
CA ASP A 2 17.35 -34.21 -8.43
C ASP A 2 15.97 -34.88 -8.57
N VAL A 3 15.85 -35.85 -9.47
CA VAL A 3 14.57 -36.49 -9.80
C VAL A 3 14.42 -37.75 -8.95
N ARG A 4 13.40 -37.76 -8.08
CA ARG A 4 13.09 -38.90 -7.20
C ARG A 4 11.88 -39.66 -7.72
N ARG A 5 11.96 -40.99 -7.69
CA ARG A 5 10.83 -41.85 -8.05
C ARG A 5 9.91 -42.04 -6.85
N ILE A 6 8.61 -42.17 -7.12
CA ILE A 6 7.64 -42.62 -6.14
C ILE A 6 7.80 -44.14 -5.99
N ILE A 7 7.89 -44.62 -4.75
CA ILE A 7 8.15 -46.02 -4.40
C ILE A 7 7.00 -46.53 -3.53
N SER A 8 6.62 -47.79 -3.69
CA SER A 8 5.65 -48.45 -2.81
C SER A 8 6.26 -48.76 -1.44
N LEU A 9 5.59 -48.33 -0.38
CA LEU A 9 5.86 -48.74 1.01
C LEU A 9 4.68 -49.55 1.53
N GLY A 10 4.78 -50.88 1.46
CA GLY A 10 3.67 -51.78 1.80
C GLY A 10 2.63 -51.87 0.66
N ARG A 11 1.41 -52.32 0.99
CA ARG A 11 0.36 -52.60 -0.01
C ARG A 11 -0.42 -51.37 -0.47
N SER A 12 -0.46 -50.30 0.32
CA SER A 12 -1.39 -49.17 0.11
C SER A 12 -0.74 -47.78 0.19
N SER A 13 0.56 -47.68 0.46
CA SER A 13 1.22 -46.39 0.65
C SER A 13 2.32 -46.18 -0.39
N LEU A 14 2.41 -44.95 -0.89
CA LEU A 14 3.44 -44.49 -1.79
C LEU A 14 4.31 -43.46 -1.06
N VAL A 15 5.62 -43.49 -1.30
CA VAL A 15 6.59 -42.59 -0.65
C VAL A 15 7.58 -42.03 -1.67
N VAL A 16 8.13 -40.86 -1.37
CA VAL A 16 9.28 -40.28 -2.08
C VAL A 16 10.42 -40.08 -1.09
N SER A 17 11.65 -40.39 -1.49
CA SER A 17 12.82 -40.19 -0.63
C SER A 17 13.19 -38.71 -0.55
N LEU A 18 13.39 -38.17 0.64
CA LEU A 18 13.90 -36.81 0.83
C LEU A 18 15.42 -36.73 0.56
N PRO A 19 15.94 -35.62 0.00
CA PRO A 19 17.38 -35.45 -0.23
C PRO A 19 18.16 -35.45 1.09
N LYS A 20 19.28 -36.18 1.13
CA LYS A 20 20.11 -36.29 2.35
C LYS A 20 20.66 -34.93 2.79
N GLU A 21 21.15 -34.14 1.85
CA GLU A 21 21.68 -32.79 2.11
C GLU A 21 20.62 -31.86 2.73
N TRP A 22 19.36 -31.99 2.29
CA TRP A 22 18.24 -31.21 2.85
C TRP A 22 17.94 -31.63 4.30
N LEU A 23 17.95 -32.94 4.59
CA LEU A 23 17.81 -33.44 5.96
C LEU A 23 18.94 -32.96 6.87
N GLU A 24 20.19 -33.00 6.39
CA GLU A 24 21.37 -32.53 7.13
C GLU A 24 21.32 -31.01 7.38
N PHE A 25 20.94 -30.22 6.37
CA PHE A 25 20.79 -28.76 6.49
C PHE A 25 19.75 -28.37 7.54
N HIS A 26 18.60 -29.05 7.56
CA HIS A 26 17.55 -28.82 8.55
C HIS A 26 17.72 -29.62 9.84
N ARG A 27 18.82 -30.38 9.99
CA ARG A 27 19.13 -31.23 11.15
C ARG A 27 18.04 -32.24 11.50
N LEU A 28 17.29 -32.70 10.50
CA LEU A 28 16.21 -33.65 10.64
C LEU A 28 16.73 -35.09 10.76
N LYS A 29 16.08 -35.87 11.60
CA LYS A 29 16.37 -37.28 11.86
C LYS A 29 15.14 -38.14 11.61
N LYS A 30 15.36 -39.45 11.54
CA LYS A 30 14.26 -40.43 11.43
C LYS A 30 13.30 -40.25 12.60
N GLY A 31 12.01 -40.05 12.28
CA GLY A 31 10.95 -39.84 13.27
C GLY A 31 10.54 -38.38 13.45
N ASP A 32 11.33 -37.43 12.95
CA ASP A 32 10.98 -36.01 12.97
C ASP A 32 9.83 -35.73 11.98
N ALA A 33 8.95 -34.81 12.35
CA ALA A 33 7.80 -34.44 11.54
C ALA A 33 8.16 -33.35 10.52
N VAL A 34 7.56 -33.46 9.34
CA VAL A 34 7.58 -32.46 8.27
C VAL A 34 6.15 -32.09 7.92
N SER A 35 5.91 -30.81 7.71
CA SER A 35 4.67 -30.30 7.12
C SER A 35 4.72 -30.49 5.61
N LEU A 36 3.54 -30.78 5.05
CA LEU A 36 3.32 -30.93 3.63
C LEU A 36 2.13 -30.05 3.26
N SER A 37 2.33 -29.09 2.36
CA SER A 37 1.24 -28.29 1.80
C SER A 37 1.28 -28.34 0.27
N VAL A 38 0.10 -28.23 -0.35
CA VAL A 38 -0.05 -28.16 -1.80
C VAL A 38 -0.21 -26.70 -2.15
N ARG A 39 0.73 -26.13 -2.91
CA ARG A 39 0.60 -24.78 -3.46
C ARG A 39 -0.48 -24.76 -4.54
N ARG A 40 -1.00 -23.57 -4.85
CA ARG A 40 -2.00 -23.39 -5.91
C ARG A 40 -1.57 -23.92 -7.28
N ASP A 41 -0.27 -23.87 -7.59
CA ASP A 41 0.31 -24.44 -8.81
C ASP A 41 0.40 -25.98 -8.79
N GLY A 42 -0.14 -26.63 -7.77
CA GLY A 42 -0.11 -28.08 -7.57
C GLY A 42 1.22 -28.60 -7.03
N ALA A 43 2.22 -27.74 -6.80
CA ALA A 43 3.49 -28.15 -6.26
C ALA A 43 3.36 -28.56 -4.79
N LEU A 44 4.00 -29.67 -4.43
CA LEU A 44 4.14 -30.09 -3.03
C LEU A 44 5.29 -29.34 -2.37
N VAL A 45 4.98 -28.57 -1.33
CA VAL A 45 5.97 -27.92 -0.46
C VAL A 45 6.14 -28.75 0.78
N LEU A 46 7.39 -29.05 1.10
CA LEU A 46 7.77 -29.85 2.25
C LEU A 46 8.66 -29.00 3.15
N SER A 47 8.26 -28.83 4.40
CA SER A 47 8.95 -27.96 5.37
C SER A 47 9.07 -28.66 6.74
N PRO A 48 10.18 -28.52 7.47
CA PRO A 48 10.28 -29.00 8.85
C PRO A 48 9.17 -28.39 9.71
N VAL A 49 8.54 -29.18 10.58
CA VAL A 49 7.52 -28.64 11.52
C VAL A 49 8.14 -27.63 12.49
N SER A 50 9.42 -27.76 12.84
CA SER A 50 10.13 -26.75 13.64
C SER A 50 10.26 -25.38 12.96
N LEU A 51 10.09 -25.29 11.64
CA LEU A 51 10.02 -24.00 10.94
C LEU A 51 8.62 -23.36 10.97
N SER A 52 7.58 -24.06 11.43
CA SER A 52 6.27 -23.42 11.64
C SER A 52 6.30 -22.45 12.82
N GLU A 53 7.28 -22.60 13.71
CA GLU A 53 7.70 -21.61 14.70
C GLU A 53 8.95 -20.89 14.18
N LYS A 54 8.85 -20.18 13.03
CA LYS A 54 9.91 -19.22 12.69
C LYS A 54 10.02 -18.24 13.84
N GLU A 55 11.19 -18.19 14.49
CA GLU A 55 11.51 -17.12 15.42
C GLU A 55 11.26 -15.78 14.74
N ASP A 56 10.61 -14.89 15.47
CA ASP A 56 10.32 -13.57 14.97
C ASP A 56 11.62 -12.84 14.60
N LYS A 57 11.61 -12.15 13.47
CA LYS A 57 12.79 -11.39 13.04
C LYS A 57 12.98 -10.19 13.96
N HIS A 58 14.16 -10.08 14.57
CA HIS A 58 14.56 -8.95 15.41
C HIS A 58 15.76 -8.23 14.78
N VAL A 59 15.78 -6.91 14.86
CA VAL A 59 16.90 -6.10 14.34
C VAL A 59 17.30 -5.01 15.32
N GLU A 60 18.60 -4.73 15.36
CA GLU A 60 19.17 -3.60 16.07
C GLU A 60 19.70 -2.58 15.06
N ILE A 61 19.34 -1.31 15.24
CA ILE A 61 19.86 -0.18 14.47
C ILE A 61 20.62 0.77 15.39
N THR A 62 21.82 1.14 14.97
CA THR A 62 22.64 2.16 15.65
C THR A 62 22.36 3.54 15.05
N VAL A 63 22.19 4.53 15.93
CA VAL A 63 21.86 5.92 15.59
C VAL A 63 22.99 6.84 16.03
N GLY A 64 23.59 7.51 15.05
CA GLY A 64 24.61 8.53 15.28
C GLY A 64 24.02 9.79 15.93
N LYS A 65 24.86 10.52 16.68
CA LYS A 65 24.46 11.73 17.42
C LYS A 65 23.81 12.79 16.52
N ASP A 66 24.36 12.98 15.32
CA ASP A 66 23.92 14.00 14.37
C ASP A 66 23.10 13.41 13.20
N GLU A 67 22.66 12.15 13.33
CA GLU A 67 21.84 11.51 12.30
C GLU A 67 20.48 12.22 12.19
N GLN A 68 20.18 12.65 10.97
CA GLN A 68 18.96 13.36 10.65
C GLN A 68 17.74 12.46 10.81
N PHE A 69 16.66 13.05 11.35
CA PHE A 69 15.38 12.37 11.56
C PHE A 69 14.87 11.65 10.30
N ALA A 70 15.01 12.26 9.12
CA ALA A 70 14.56 11.66 7.86
C ALA A 70 15.32 10.36 7.52
N SER A 71 16.62 10.29 7.81
CA SER A 71 17.43 9.07 7.63
C SER A 71 16.97 7.97 8.56
N LEU A 72 16.83 8.30 9.86
CA LEU A 72 16.38 7.36 10.87
C LEU A 72 14.98 6.80 10.58
N SER A 73 14.06 7.66 10.11
CA SER A 73 12.72 7.25 9.71
C SER A 73 12.75 6.20 8.60
N ARG A 74 13.55 6.43 7.56
CA ARG A 74 13.71 5.48 6.45
C ARG A 74 14.29 4.14 6.91
N LYS A 75 15.24 4.14 7.86
CA LYS A 75 15.77 2.90 8.46
C LYS A 75 14.68 2.10 9.17
N ILE A 76 13.86 2.78 9.99
CA ILE A 76 12.77 2.13 10.75
C ILE A 76 11.71 1.59 9.78
N ILE A 77 11.29 2.38 8.78
CA ILE A 77 10.34 1.96 7.74
C ILE A 77 10.89 0.75 6.96
N ALA A 78 12.16 0.78 6.57
CA ALA A 78 12.80 -0.34 5.87
C ALA A 78 12.81 -1.62 6.73
N CYS A 79 13.13 -1.51 8.02
CA CYS A 79 13.05 -2.66 8.94
C CYS A 79 11.60 -3.16 9.05
N TYR A 80 10.64 -2.25 9.22
CA TYR A 80 9.24 -2.62 9.28
C TYR A 80 8.74 -3.34 8.02
N LEU A 81 9.02 -2.81 6.83
CA LEU A 81 8.61 -3.43 5.58
C LEU A 81 9.34 -4.75 5.31
N ASN A 82 10.53 -4.97 5.86
CA ASN A 82 11.25 -6.25 5.78
C ASN A 82 10.74 -7.32 6.75
N GLY A 83 9.64 -7.07 7.46
CA GLY A 83 8.96 -8.06 8.30
C GLY A 83 9.60 -8.28 9.66
N TYR A 84 10.52 -7.40 10.11
CA TYR A 84 11.05 -7.44 11.47
C TYR A 84 9.92 -7.21 12.47
N LYS A 85 9.71 -8.14 13.41
CA LYS A 85 8.71 -7.99 14.48
C LYS A 85 9.15 -6.93 15.47
N SER A 86 10.44 -6.87 15.80
CA SER A 86 10.92 -5.82 16.68
C SER A 86 12.18 -5.13 16.18
N ILE A 87 12.27 -3.85 16.50
CA ILE A 87 13.31 -2.93 16.07
C ILE A 87 13.86 -2.28 17.35
N VAL A 88 15.09 -2.66 17.70
CA VAL A 88 15.86 -2.06 18.77
C VAL A 88 16.65 -0.89 18.19
N ILE A 89 16.44 0.29 18.75
CA ILE A 89 17.17 1.51 18.39
C ILE A 89 18.15 1.80 19.51
N LYS A 90 19.45 1.81 19.21
CA LYS A 90 20.52 2.20 20.14
C LYS A 90 21.25 3.44 19.63
N SER A 91 21.59 4.34 20.54
CA SER A 91 22.44 5.48 20.23
C SER A 91 23.77 5.38 20.96
N ASP A 92 24.85 5.78 20.27
CA ASP A 92 26.18 5.92 20.86
C ASP A 92 26.23 7.05 21.91
N GLY A 93 25.26 7.97 21.84
CA GLY A 93 25.07 9.09 22.75
C GLY A 93 23.65 9.15 23.34
N ILE A 94 23.22 10.34 23.77
CA ILE A 94 21.82 10.59 24.13
C ILE A 94 21.05 10.94 22.86
N LEU A 95 19.93 10.26 22.63
CA LEU A 95 18.98 10.61 21.58
C LEU A 95 18.44 12.02 21.84
N SER A 96 18.60 12.91 20.88
CA SER A 96 18.10 14.28 20.98
C SER A 96 16.56 14.31 21.04
N PRO A 97 15.94 15.37 21.59
CA PRO A 97 14.48 15.48 21.62
C PRO A 97 13.82 15.37 20.23
N SER A 98 14.48 15.87 19.19
CA SER A 98 14.01 15.76 17.80
C SER A 98 14.05 14.31 17.30
N GLN A 99 15.14 13.57 17.59
CA GLN A 99 15.23 12.14 17.27
C GLN A 99 14.16 11.34 17.99
N GLN A 100 13.97 11.56 19.30
CA GLN A 100 12.94 10.86 20.07
C GLN A 100 11.53 11.14 19.57
N LYS A 101 11.20 12.42 19.32
CA LYS A 101 9.90 12.81 18.74
C LYS A 101 9.70 12.16 17.37
N GLY A 102 10.77 12.11 16.59
CA GLY A 102 10.80 11.48 15.29
C GLY A 102 10.51 9.98 15.32
N ILE A 103 11.25 9.23 16.13
CA ILE A 103 11.04 7.78 16.33
C ILE A 103 9.59 7.53 16.76
N ARG A 104 9.06 8.33 17.69
CA ARG A 104 7.66 8.21 18.14
C ARG A 104 6.64 8.50 17.04
N LYS A 105 6.94 9.43 16.12
CA LYS A 105 6.08 9.71 14.96
C LYS A 105 6.03 8.49 14.04
N VAL A 106 7.20 7.95 13.67
CA VAL A 106 7.31 6.79 12.77
C VAL A 106 6.74 5.53 13.41
N ALA A 107 6.93 5.32 14.71
CA ALA A 107 6.34 4.20 15.42
C ALA A 107 4.80 4.23 15.36
N ARG A 108 4.19 5.40 15.57
CA ARG A 108 2.73 5.58 15.39
C ARG A 108 2.30 5.29 13.96
N MET A 109 3.05 5.81 13.00
CA MET A 109 2.77 5.68 11.57
C MET A 109 2.74 4.22 11.09
N LEU A 110 3.56 3.37 11.72
CA LEU A 110 3.71 1.96 11.35
C LEU A 110 2.97 1.01 12.30
N TYR A 111 2.08 1.53 13.15
CA TYR A 111 1.39 0.77 14.21
C TYR A 111 2.35 -0.03 15.14
N LEU A 112 3.56 0.48 15.34
CA LEU A 112 4.55 -0.09 16.26
C LEU A 112 4.29 0.39 17.69
N ARG A 113 4.33 -0.55 18.64
CA ARG A 113 4.28 -0.26 20.07
C ARG A 113 5.68 0.07 20.57
N ILE A 114 5.79 1.14 21.36
CA ILE A 114 7.02 1.46 22.08
C ILE A 114 6.96 0.70 23.39
N MET A 115 7.80 -0.32 23.50
CA MET A 115 7.84 -1.22 24.64
C MET A 115 8.81 -0.69 25.71
N GLU A 116 9.95 -0.13 25.27
CA GLU A 116 10.91 0.54 26.13
C GLU A 116 11.37 1.85 25.51
N SER A 117 11.62 2.87 26.35
CA SER A 117 12.16 4.15 25.90
C SER A 117 13.01 4.77 27.01
N THR A 118 14.30 4.91 26.73
CA THR A 118 15.28 5.60 27.57
C THR A 118 15.97 6.70 26.76
N SER A 119 16.91 7.42 27.38
CA SER A 119 17.69 8.47 26.70
C SER A 119 18.64 7.95 25.62
N LYS A 120 18.99 6.65 25.62
CA LYS A 120 19.94 6.05 24.65
C LYS A 120 19.35 4.87 23.87
N HIS A 121 18.14 4.44 24.20
CA HIS A 121 17.57 3.22 23.69
C HIS A 121 16.05 3.33 23.51
N MET A 122 15.52 2.78 22.42
CA MET A 122 14.08 2.57 22.23
C MET A 122 13.84 1.19 21.64
N TYR A 123 12.87 0.46 22.20
CA TYR A 123 12.44 -0.85 21.72
C TYR A 123 11.04 -0.73 21.10
N LEU A 124 10.94 -1.01 19.80
CA LEU A 124 9.69 -0.95 19.03
C LEU A 124 9.23 -2.36 18.65
N GLU A 125 7.95 -2.65 18.75
CA GLU A 125 7.40 -3.98 18.44
C GLU A 125 6.10 -3.89 17.62
N ALA A 126 6.03 -4.68 16.55
CA ALA A 126 4.82 -4.89 15.77
C ALA A 126 3.91 -5.88 16.51
N ALA A 127 2.75 -5.41 16.94
CA ALA A 127 1.82 -6.18 17.77
C ALA A 127 0.68 -6.85 17.01
N LEU A 128 0.52 -6.52 15.71
CA LEU A 128 -0.55 -7.05 14.89
C LEU A 128 -0.20 -8.44 14.38
N ASP A 129 -1.14 -9.37 14.56
CA ASP A 129 -1.06 -10.72 14.02
C ASP A 129 -1.47 -10.70 12.55
N GLU A 130 -0.47 -10.69 11.65
CA GLU A 130 -0.71 -10.58 10.21
C GLU A 130 -1.48 -11.78 9.64
N ALA A 131 -1.48 -12.93 10.33
CA ALA A 131 -2.21 -14.13 9.90
C ALA A 131 -3.74 -14.01 10.07
N LYS A 132 -4.22 -13.01 10.80
CA LYS A 132 -5.66 -12.73 10.98
C LYS A 132 -6.19 -11.71 9.98
N VAL A 133 -5.33 -11.15 9.14
CA VAL A 133 -5.71 -10.12 8.16
C VAL A 133 -6.46 -10.76 7.01
N SER A 134 -7.62 -10.20 6.67
CA SER A 134 -8.23 -10.44 5.36
C SER A 134 -7.71 -9.38 4.39
N LEU A 135 -6.81 -9.77 3.50
CA LEU A 135 -6.19 -8.86 2.53
C LEU A 135 -7.25 -8.15 1.67
N ASN A 136 -8.14 -8.93 1.06
CA ASN A 136 -9.26 -8.43 0.26
C ASN A 136 -10.11 -7.38 0.99
N MET A 137 -10.59 -7.70 2.19
CA MET A 137 -11.40 -6.76 2.97
C MET A 137 -10.63 -5.51 3.37
N SER A 138 -9.34 -5.67 3.66
CA SER A 138 -8.48 -4.55 4.06
C SER A 138 -8.25 -3.58 2.91
N VAL A 139 -7.93 -4.08 1.71
CA VAL A 139 -7.74 -3.24 0.52
C VAL A 139 -9.05 -2.56 0.11
N ARG A 140 -10.19 -3.27 0.16
CA ARG A 140 -11.52 -2.66 -0.07
C ARG A 140 -11.80 -1.52 0.89
N ARG A 141 -11.49 -1.71 2.18
CA ARG A 141 -11.65 -0.65 3.19
C ARG A 141 -10.73 0.55 2.90
N MET A 142 -9.48 0.31 2.52
CA MET A 142 -8.55 1.37 2.15
C MET A 142 -9.07 2.17 0.96
N HIS A 143 -9.58 1.48 -0.07
CA HIS A 143 -10.25 2.09 -1.21
C HIS A 143 -11.46 2.93 -0.79
N SER A 144 -12.34 2.43 0.09
CA SER A 144 -13.51 3.20 0.56
C SER A 144 -13.12 4.49 1.26
N VAL A 145 -12.02 4.50 2.03
CA VAL A 145 -11.51 5.71 2.68
C VAL A 145 -10.96 6.68 1.63
N ALA A 146 -10.11 6.21 0.71
CA ALA A 146 -9.55 7.03 -0.36
C ALA A 146 -10.64 7.62 -1.28
N TYR A 147 -11.67 6.84 -1.62
CA TYR A 147 -12.82 7.30 -2.40
C TYR A 147 -13.56 8.44 -1.67
N SER A 148 -13.84 8.26 -0.38
CA SER A 148 -14.49 9.29 0.46
C SER A 148 -13.65 10.58 0.57
N MET A 149 -12.32 10.45 0.60
CA MET A 149 -11.41 11.61 0.54
C MET A 149 -11.54 12.37 -0.78
N CYS A 150 -11.54 11.66 -1.92
CA CYS A 150 -11.72 12.27 -3.23
C CYS A 150 -13.09 12.96 -3.35
N GLU A 151 -14.16 12.30 -2.90
CA GLU A 151 -15.51 12.86 -2.89
C GLU A 151 -15.57 14.14 -2.04
N SER A 152 -14.95 14.11 -0.85
CA SER A 152 -14.87 15.29 0.04
C SER A 152 -14.07 16.43 -0.58
N ALA A 153 -12.99 16.12 -1.31
CA ALA A 153 -12.17 17.11 -2.00
C ALA A 153 -12.93 17.79 -3.16
N VAL A 154 -13.65 17.00 -3.97
CA VAL A 154 -14.52 17.53 -5.05
C VAL A 154 -15.65 18.36 -4.48
N LYS A 155 -16.31 17.87 -3.42
CA LYS A 155 -17.39 18.58 -2.72
C LYS A 155 -16.92 19.90 -2.12
N ALA A 156 -15.70 19.96 -1.59
CA ALA A 156 -15.13 21.20 -1.07
C ALA A 156 -15.01 22.29 -2.15
N LEU A 157 -14.69 21.90 -3.39
CA LEU A 157 -14.65 22.81 -4.54
C LEU A 157 -16.05 23.26 -4.96
N GLU A 158 -17.00 22.33 -5.05
CA GLU A 158 -18.36 22.57 -5.54
C GLU A 158 -19.20 23.41 -4.57
N GLU A 159 -19.16 23.09 -3.28
CA GLU A 159 -20.06 23.65 -2.26
C GLU A 159 -19.38 24.74 -1.41
N ASP A 160 -18.13 25.10 -1.70
CA ASP A 160 -17.33 26.00 -0.87
C ASP A 160 -17.14 25.48 0.58
N ALA A 161 -17.10 24.16 0.75
CA ALA A 161 -17.08 23.50 2.05
C ALA A 161 -15.65 23.30 2.58
N LEU A 162 -15.09 24.32 3.25
CA LEU A 162 -13.73 24.25 3.84
C LEU A 162 -13.55 23.14 4.87
N ASP A 163 -14.59 22.80 5.63
CA ASP A 163 -14.50 21.73 6.63
C ASP A 163 -14.39 20.34 5.97
N ALA A 164 -14.99 20.16 4.79
CA ALA A 164 -14.81 18.94 3.98
C ALA A 164 -13.35 18.80 3.53
N ALA A 165 -12.71 19.89 3.06
CA ALA A 165 -11.29 19.89 2.71
C ALA A 165 -10.38 19.60 3.92
N ARG A 166 -10.73 20.08 5.11
CA ARG A 166 -9.94 19.81 6.33
C ARG A 166 -10.05 18.35 6.77
N ALA A 167 -11.20 17.73 6.60
CA ALA A 167 -11.41 16.33 6.95
C ALA A 167 -10.53 15.39 6.11
N VAL A 168 -10.23 15.74 4.85
CA VAL A 168 -9.35 14.95 3.97
C VAL A 168 -7.98 14.72 4.62
N TYR A 169 -7.36 15.76 5.18
CA TYR A 169 -6.04 15.65 5.81
C TYR A 169 -5.96 14.66 6.95
N THR A 170 -7.03 14.53 7.74
CA THR A 170 -7.03 13.58 8.85
C THR A 170 -7.11 12.13 8.37
N LEU A 171 -7.68 11.91 7.18
CA LEU A 171 -7.81 10.58 6.58
C LEU A 171 -6.56 10.17 5.80
N ASP A 172 -5.79 11.14 5.29
CA ASP A 172 -4.53 10.93 4.57
C ASP A 172 -3.54 10.09 5.38
N ASP A 173 -3.22 10.53 6.60
CA ASP A 173 -2.35 9.80 7.53
C ASP A 173 -2.90 8.36 7.79
N ASP A 174 -4.22 8.17 7.85
CA ASP A 174 -4.82 6.86 8.07
C ASP A 174 -4.65 5.93 6.86
N VAL A 175 -4.74 6.46 5.64
CA VAL A 175 -4.50 5.70 4.39
C VAL A 175 -3.02 5.32 4.29
N ASP A 176 -2.10 6.24 4.58
CA ASP A 176 -0.64 5.99 4.61
C ASP A 176 -0.27 4.88 5.59
N HIS A 177 -0.76 4.99 6.83
CA HIS A 177 -0.46 3.99 7.86
C HIS A 177 -0.97 2.61 7.45
N PHE A 178 -2.16 2.58 6.85
CA PHE A 178 -2.76 1.33 6.41
C PHE A 178 -2.05 0.75 5.18
N SER A 179 -1.58 1.58 4.26
CA SER A 179 -0.78 1.16 3.10
C SER A 179 0.51 0.46 3.55
N PHE A 180 1.27 1.07 4.48
CA PHE A 180 2.50 0.48 5.03
C PHE A 180 2.23 -0.89 5.68
N PHE A 181 1.13 -1.00 6.41
CA PHE A 181 0.73 -2.26 7.02
C PHE A 181 0.45 -3.35 5.97
N LEU A 182 -0.33 -3.04 4.93
CA LEU A 182 -0.66 -4.00 3.89
C LEU A 182 0.57 -4.40 3.06
N LEU A 183 1.45 -3.45 2.73
CA LEU A 183 2.72 -3.73 2.06
C LEU A 183 3.63 -4.65 2.89
N ARG A 184 3.66 -4.47 4.22
CA ARG A 184 4.36 -5.38 5.13
C ARG A 184 3.76 -6.79 5.09
N VAL A 185 2.43 -6.90 5.13
CA VAL A 185 1.73 -8.20 5.08
C VAL A 185 2.08 -8.94 3.79
N LEU A 186 2.01 -8.27 2.63
CA LEU A 186 2.37 -8.85 1.33
C LEU A 186 3.83 -9.31 1.28
N LYS A 187 4.75 -8.46 1.74
CA LYS A 187 6.17 -8.80 1.73
C LYS A 187 6.51 -9.96 2.68
N LYS A 188 5.82 -10.08 3.82
CA LYS A 188 5.91 -11.26 4.68
C LYS A 188 5.33 -12.50 4.00
N ALA A 189 4.21 -12.39 3.30
CA ALA A 189 3.60 -13.51 2.58
C ALA A 189 4.54 -14.11 1.53
N ILE A 190 5.24 -13.26 0.76
CA ILE A 190 6.26 -13.71 -0.21
C ILE A 190 7.39 -14.51 0.47
N GLN A 191 7.78 -14.13 1.69
CA GLN A 191 8.88 -14.77 2.43
C GLN A 191 8.43 -15.98 3.26
N ASP A 192 7.13 -16.14 3.50
CA ASP A 192 6.58 -17.12 4.40
C ASP A 192 5.40 -17.89 3.78
N PRO A 193 5.63 -19.10 3.25
CA PRO A 193 4.61 -19.89 2.57
C PRO A 193 3.36 -20.17 3.44
N LEU A 194 3.53 -20.34 4.75
CA LEU A 194 2.41 -20.57 5.67
C LEU A 194 1.52 -19.34 5.79
N LEU A 195 2.10 -18.13 5.78
CA LEU A 195 1.32 -16.90 5.79
C LEU A 195 0.63 -16.68 4.44
N ALA A 196 1.32 -16.94 3.31
CA ALA A 196 0.74 -16.87 1.98
C ALA A 196 -0.49 -17.78 1.84
N GLU A 197 -0.40 -19.02 2.35
CA GLU A 197 -1.51 -19.97 2.38
C GLU A 197 -2.70 -19.44 3.20
N LYS A 198 -2.45 -18.90 4.40
CA LYS A 198 -3.50 -18.31 5.25
C LYS A 198 -4.18 -17.09 4.63
N LEU A 199 -3.41 -16.26 3.92
CA LEU A 199 -3.91 -15.08 3.21
C LEU A 199 -4.57 -15.45 1.87
N ASN A 200 -4.42 -16.70 1.42
CA ASN A 200 -4.87 -17.18 0.13
C ASN A 200 -4.33 -16.29 -1.00
N VAL A 201 -3.00 -16.15 -1.06
CA VAL A 201 -2.29 -15.42 -2.12
C VAL A 201 -1.03 -16.18 -2.53
N ASP A 202 -0.59 -15.96 -3.76
CA ASP A 202 0.74 -16.34 -4.23
C ASP A 202 1.61 -15.11 -4.50
N ALA A 203 2.80 -15.33 -5.08
CA ALA A 203 3.74 -14.25 -5.35
C ALA A 203 3.24 -13.28 -6.43
N ALA A 204 2.49 -13.76 -7.43
CA ALA A 204 1.94 -12.92 -8.49
C ALA A 204 0.82 -12.04 -7.92
N ASP A 205 -0.10 -12.63 -7.16
CA ASP A 205 -1.11 -11.89 -6.41
C ASP A 205 -0.46 -10.79 -5.55
N CYS A 206 0.63 -11.09 -4.84
CA CYS A 206 1.29 -10.11 -3.98
C CYS A 206 1.80 -8.89 -4.76
N LEU A 207 2.29 -9.08 -5.99
CA LEU A 207 2.76 -7.98 -6.84
C LEU A 207 1.57 -7.12 -7.32
N GLU A 208 0.48 -7.75 -7.70
CA GLU A 208 -0.72 -7.07 -8.17
C GLU A 208 -1.41 -6.28 -7.05
N TYR A 209 -1.57 -6.89 -5.87
CA TYR A 209 -2.05 -6.19 -4.67
C TYR A 209 -1.12 -5.05 -4.26
N GLN A 210 0.20 -5.24 -4.36
CA GLN A 210 1.15 -4.16 -4.07
C GLN A 210 0.91 -2.97 -5.01
N THR A 211 0.72 -3.20 -6.32
CA THR A 211 0.38 -2.14 -7.27
C THR A 211 -0.94 -1.48 -6.89
N LEU A 212 -2.00 -2.26 -6.65
CA LEU A 212 -3.31 -1.71 -6.26
C LEU A 212 -3.24 -0.85 -4.99
N ILE A 213 -2.57 -1.32 -3.94
CA ILE A 213 -2.40 -0.57 -2.68
C ILE A 213 -1.70 0.76 -2.93
N ASN A 214 -0.62 0.76 -3.71
CA ASN A 214 0.10 2.00 -4.03
C ASN A 214 -0.77 2.95 -4.85
N LYS A 215 -1.58 2.45 -5.80
CA LYS A 215 -2.48 3.32 -6.60
C LYS A 215 -3.61 3.90 -5.76
N ILE A 216 -4.13 3.16 -4.78
CA ILE A 216 -5.13 3.67 -3.81
C ILE A 216 -4.51 4.76 -2.93
N GLU A 217 -3.30 4.55 -2.40
CA GLU A 217 -2.61 5.56 -1.59
C GLU A 217 -2.28 6.82 -2.40
N HIS A 218 -1.72 6.67 -3.61
CA HIS A 218 -1.48 7.83 -4.47
C HIS A 218 -2.77 8.57 -4.88
N THR A 219 -3.91 7.88 -4.91
CA THR A 219 -5.22 8.50 -5.15
C THR A 219 -5.66 9.34 -3.95
N ALA A 220 -5.44 8.85 -2.73
CA ALA A 220 -5.66 9.60 -1.50
C ALA A 220 -4.76 10.86 -1.43
N ASP A 221 -3.48 10.72 -1.79
CA ASP A 221 -2.53 11.84 -1.92
C ASP A 221 -3.07 12.93 -2.85
N CYS A 222 -3.65 12.54 -4.00
CA CYS A 222 -4.24 13.49 -4.95
C CYS A 222 -5.42 14.23 -4.33
N ALA A 223 -6.29 13.54 -3.56
CA ALA A 223 -7.38 14.20 -2.84
C ALA A 223 -6.85 15.22 -1.81
N SER A 224 -5.80 14.85 -1.08
CA SER A 224 -5.12 15.72 -0.11
C SER A 224 -4.49 16.94 -0.77
N GLU A 225 -3.89 16.80 -1.95
CA GLU A 225 -3.32 17.92 -2.70
C GLU A 225 -4.41 18.88 -3.22
N VAL A 226 -5.55 18.35 -3.68
CA VAL A 226 -6.73 19.17 -4.06
C VAL A 226 -7.24 19.96 -2.85
N ALA A 227 -7.49 19.28 -1.74
CA ALA A 227 -7.98 19.90 -0.51
C ALA A 227 -7.02 20.97 0.03
N ARG A 228 -5.71 20.66 0.02
CA ARG A 228 -4.63 21.59 0.39
C ARG A 228 -4.67 22.86 -0.45
N THR A 229 -4.67 22.67 -1.77
CA THR A 229 -4.64 23.77 -2.73
C THR A 229 -5.86 24.65 -2.56
N TYR A 230 -7.03 24.04 -2.35
CA TYR A 230 -8.27 24.75 -2.09
C TYR A 230 -8.23 25.60 -0.81
N ILE A 231 -7.78 25.01 0.31
CA ILE A 231 -7.64 25.72 1.59
C ILE A 231 -6.69 26.92 1.46
N LEU A 232 -5.55 26.74 0.78
CA LEU A 232 -4.58 27.82 0.56
C LEU A 232 -5.14 28.94 -0.32
N LEU A 233 -5.90 28.60 -1.36
CA LEU A 233 -6.57 29.56 -2.24
C LEU A 233 -7.57 30.42 -1.45
N ARG A 234 -8.43 29.76 -0.65
CA ARG A 234 -9.44 30.43 0.18
C ARG A 234 -8.84 31.24 1.31
N GLY A 235 -7.75 30.77 1.93
CA GLY A 235 -7.01 31.51 2.96
C GLY A 235 -6.42 32.83 2.44
N ARG A 236 -6.26 32.98 1.12
CA ARG A 236 -5.83 34.21 0.45
C ARG A 236 -6.99 35.08 -0.04
N GLY A 237 -8.24 34.70 0.26
CA GLY A 237 -9.43 35.41 -0.21
C GLY A 237 -9.68 35.30 -1.72
N LYS A 238 -9.03 34.35 -2.41
CA LYS A 238 -9.16 34.17 -3.85
C LYS A 238 -10.21 33.11 -4.18
N LYS A 239 -10.78 33.20 -5.38
CA LYS A 239 -11.78 32.26 -5.90
C LYS A 239 -11.45 31.90 -7.34
N ILE A 240 -11.82 30.68 -7.73
CA ILE A 240 -11.79 30.22 -9.11
C ILE A 240 -13.04 30.76 -9.81
N ALA A 241 -12.91 31.18 -11.07
CA ALA A 241 -14.05 31.56 -11.89
C ALA A 241 -15.05 30.40 -12.02
N VAL A 242 -16.34 30.68 -12.02
CA VAL A 242 -17.41 29.65 -11.91
C VAL A 242 -17.38 28.67 -13.07
N ASP A 243 -17.10 29.16 -14.28
CA ASP A 243 -16.94 28.36 -15.49
C ASP A 243 -15.79 27.35 -15.37
N VAL A 244 -14.61 27.80 -14.92
CA VAL A 244 -13.44 26.93 -14.72
C VAL A 244 -13.65 25.97 -13.55
N LEU A 245 -14.30 26.43 -12.47
CA LEU A 245 -14.65 25.60 -11.32
C LEU A 245 -15.56 24.44 -11.73
N ASN A 246 -16.58 24.69 -12.56
CA ASN A 246 -17.48 23.64 -13.06
C ASN A 246 -16.72 22.60 -13.90
N LEU A 247 -15.75 23.03 -14.72
CA LEU A 247 -14.89 22.12 -15.49
C LEU A 247 -14.01 21.26 -14.56
N LEU A 248 -13.46 21.84 -13.49
CA LEU A 248 -12.70 21.09 -12.48
C LEU A 248 -13.55 20.07 -11.74
N VAL A 249 -14.76 20.46 -11.31
CA VAL A 249 -15.68 19.54 -10.60
C VAL A 249 -16.08 18.38 -11.51
N ASP A 250 -16.40 18.64 -12.79
CA ASP A 250 -16.71 17.62 -13.78
C ASP A 250 -15.51 16.69 -14.05
N LEU A 251 -14.30 17.25 -14.21
CA LEU A 251 -13.07 16.46 -14.31
C LEU A 251 -12.87 15.55 -13.09
N GLY A 252 -12.98 16.12 -11.89
CA GLY A 252 -12.81 15.38 -10.63
C GLY A 252 -13.82 14.26 -10.44
N ARG A 253 -15.10 14.48 -10.77
CA ARG A 253 -16.14 13.45 -10.71
C ARG A 253 -15.86 12.29 -11.67
N GLN A 254 -15.46 12.59 -12.90
CA GLN A 254 -15.18 11.54 -13.88
C GLN A 254 -13.90 10.76 -13.56
N SER A 255 -12.85 11.44 -13.09
CA SER A 255 -11.66 10.75 -12.60
C SER A 255 -11.98 9.83 -11.43
N LEU A 256 -12.82 10.26 -10.49
CA LEU A 256 -13.24 9.45 -9.35
C LEU A 256 -14.09 8.24 -9.78
N GLU A 257 -15.01 8.43 -10.73
CA GLU A 257 -15.85 7.36 -11.29
C GLU A 257 -15.01 6.27 -11.95
N ILE A 258 -14.04 6.64 -12.80
CA ILE A 258 -13.20 5.63 -13.46
C ILE A 258 -12.27 4.93 -12.48
N TYR A 259 -11.81 5.60 -11.43
CA TYR A 259 -11.02 4.99 -10.37
C TYR A 259 -11.83 3.96 -9.58
N ASP A 260 -13.06 4.29 -9.21
CA ASP A 260 -13.95 3.37 -8.50
C ASP A 260 -14.27 2.14 -9.35
N ASP A 261 -14.58 2.34 -10.63
CA ASP A 261 -14.80 1.25 -11.57
C ASP A 261 -13.54 0.39 -11.76
N ALA A 262 -12.35 0.98 -11.82
CA ALA A 262 -11.09 0.23 -11.92
C ALA A 262 -10.86 -0.67 -10.70
N VAL A 263 -11.06 -0.14 -9.48
CA VAL A 263 -10.91 -0.93 -8.26
C VAL A 263 -11.97 -2.02 -8.17
N LYS A 264 -13.22 -1.73 -8.55
CA LYS A 264 -14.29 -2.75 -8.62
C LYS A 264 -13.93 -3.85 -9.61
N ALA A 265 -13.48 -3.48 -10.81
CA ALA A 265 -13.06 -4.40 -11.86
C ALA A 265 -11.91 -5.30 -11.41
N PHE A 266 -10.96 -4.78 -10.62
CA PHE A 266 -9.89 -5.59 -10.03
C PHE A 266 -10.44 -6.73 -9.18
N PHE A 267 -11.40 -6.45 -8.30
CA PHE A 267 -11.94 -7.49 -7.43
C PHE A 267 -12.95 -8.43 -8.09
N SER A 268 -13.61 -7.98 -9.16
CA SER A 268 -14.55 -8.81 -9.93
C SER A 268 -13.92 -9.48 -11.14
N GLU A 269 -12.63 -9.24 -11.40
CA GLU A 269 -11.89 -9.70 -12.58
C GLU A 269 -12.61 -9.32 -13.89
N ASP A 270 -13.18 -8.11 -13.94
CA ASP A 270 -13.98 -7.64 -15.08
C ASP A 270 -13.10 -6.98 -16.16
N LEU A 271 -12.69 -7.81 -17.12
CA LEU A 271 -11.89 -7.38 -18.28
C LEU A 271 -12.62 -6.39 -19.18
N ASN A 272 -13.95 -6.43 -19.26
CA ASN A 272 -14.69 -5.50 -20.13
C ASN A 272 -14.64 -4.09 -19.57
N THR A 273 -14.86 -3.95 -18.25
CA THR A 273 -14.74 -2.66 -17.57
C THR A 273 -13.31 -2.13 -17.64
N ALA A 274 -12.30 -2.99 -17.48
CA ALA A 274 -10.90 -2.60 -17.61
C ALA A 274 -10.56 -2.04 -19.01
N ASN A 275 -10.93 -2.75 -20.08
CA ASN A 275 -10.71 -2.26 -21.45
C ASN A 275 -11.49 -0.96 -21.73
N LEU A 276 -12.74 -0.87 -21.26
CA LEU A 276 -13.55 0.35 -21.42
C LEU A 276 -12.90 1.57 -20.76
N ILE A 277 -12.27 1.40 -19.59
CA ILE A 277 -11.54 2.48 -18.91
C ILE A 277 -10.38 2.97 -19.78
N ILE A 278 -9.57 2.05 -20.31
CA ILE A 278 -8.36 2.36 -21.08
C ILE A 278 -8.72 2.99 -22.44
N ASP A 279 -9.62 2.37 -23.18
CA ASP A 279 -9.87 2.71 -24.59
C ASP A 279 -10.83 3.89 -24.76
N GLU A 280 -11.81 4.04 -23.87
CA GLU A 280 -12.88 5.04 -24.05
C GLU A 280 -12.89 6.12 -22.98
N ARG A 281 -12.81 5.76 -21.69
CA ARG A 281 -13.05 6.72 -20.62
C ARG A 281 -11.83 7.59 -20.32
N TRP A 282 -10.63 7.01 -20.35
CA TRP A 282 -9.39 7.75 -20.12
C TRP A 282 -9.14 8.86 -21.16
N PRO A 283 -9.32 8.63 -22.48
CA PRO A 283 -9.24 9.70 -23.47
C PRO A 283 -10.22 10.85 -23.21
N ARG A 284 -11.43 10.56 -22.72
CA ARG A 284 -12.43 11.60 -22.39
C ARG A 284 -12.00 12.47 -21.20
N ILE A 285 -11.32 11.89 -20.22
CA ILE A 285 -10.75 12.64 -19.09
C ILE A 285 -9.65 13.59 -19.57
N ARG A 286 -8.78 13.13 -20.50
CA ARG A 286 -7.78 14.01 -21.12
C ARG A 286 -8.40 15.16 -21.89
N GLU A 287 -9.48 14.92 -22.62
CA GLU A 287 -10.23 15.98 -23.31
C GLU A 287 -10.81 17.01 -22.31
N LYS A 288 -11.35 16.56 -21.18
CA LYS A 288 -11.85 17.44 -20.12
C LYS A 288 -10.74 18.24 -19.44
N SER A 289 -9.61 17.58 -19.17
CA SER A 289 -8.39 18.24 -18.68
C SER A 289 -7.96 19.36 -19.63
N LEU A 290 -7.97 19.13 -20.94
CA LEU A 290 -7.64 20.15 -21.93
C LEU A 290 -8.61 21.35 -21.87
N LYS A 291 -9.92 21.11 -21.72
CA LYS A 291 -10.92 22.18 -21.57
C LYS A 291 -10.68 23.04 -20.32
N VAL A 292 -10.23 22.43 -19.22
CA VAL A 292 -9.80 23.20 -18.03
C VAL A 292 -8.64 24.11 -18.43
N SER A 293 -7.60 23.58 -19.10
CA SER A 293 -6.44 24.35 -19.56
C SER A 293 -6.79 25.53 -20.47
N GLU A 294 -7.76 25.36 -21.37
CA GLU A 294 -8.28 26.44 -22.22
C GLU A 294 -8.94 27.55 -21.40
N GLY A 295 -9.63 27.19 -20.30
CA GLY A 295 -10.22 28.12 -19.35
C GLY A 295 -9.20 29.02 -18.64
N LEU A 296 -7.93 28.58 -18.49
CA LEU A 296 -6.89 29.40 -17.86
C LEU A 296 -6.37 30.53 -18.74
N ILE A 297 -6.64 30.53 -20.06
CA ILE A 297 -6.13 31.57 -20.98
C ILE A 297 -6.56 32.97 -20.53
N ASN A 298 -7.73 33.07 -19.90
CA ASN A 298 -8.29 34.32 -19.42
C ASN A 298 -7.95 34.61 -17.94
N GLU A 299 -7.26 33.71 -17.24
CA GLU A 299 -6.89 33.90 -15.84
C GLU A 299 -5.67 34.84 -15.74
N THR A 300 -5.84 35.94 -15.01
CA THR A 300 -4.81 36.99 -14.87
C THR A 300 -4.07 36.91 -13.55
N ASP A 301 -4.61 36.20 -12.56
CA ASP A 301 -4.00 36.02 -11.26
C ASP A 301 -3.11 34.76 -11.25
N PRO A 302 -1.77 34.92 -11.17
CA PRO A 302 -0.86 33.78 -11.23
C PRO A 302 -1.09 32.75 -10.12
N TYR A 303 -1.59 33.19 -8.96
CA TYR A 303 -1.87 32.28 -7.85
C TYR A 303 -3.13 31.43 -8.10
N VAL A 304 -4.16 32.02 -8.73
CA VAL A 304 -5.37 31.28 -9.11
C VAL A 304 -5.04 30.31 -10.23
N GLY A 305 -4.30 30.76 -11.26
CA GLY A 305 -3.81 29.90 -12.34
C GLY A 305 -3.01 28.70 -11.82
N CYS A 306 -2.02 28.92 -10.94
CA CYS A 306 -1.25 27.83 -10.33
C CYS A 306 -2.13 26.87 -9.51
N ALA A 307 -3.13 27.37 -8.78
CA ALA A 307 -4.04 26.53 -8.01
C ALA A 307 -4.90 25.65 -8.92
N ILE A 308 -5.43 26.21 -10.01
CA ILE A 308 -6.19 25.46 -11.02
C ILE A 308 -5.30 24.36 -11.62
N CYS A 309 -4.08 24.68 -12.06
CA CYS A 309 -3.15 23.68 -12.59
C CYS A 309 -2.85 22.54 -11.61
N SER A 310 -2.66 22.85 -10.32
CA SER A 310 -2.39 21.83 -9.30
C SER A 310 -3.58 20.89 -9.11
N ILE A 311 -4.78 21.46 -8.95
CA ILE A 311 -6.03 20.69 -8.80
C ILE A 311 -6.29 19.84 -10.05
N GLN A 312 -6.17 20.44 -11.23
CA GLN A 312 -6.33 19.75 -12.51
C GLN A 312 -5.37 18.55 -12.60
N LYS A 313 -4.08 18.74 -12.28
CA LYS A 313 -3.10 17.66 -12.39
C LYS A 313 -3.35 16.56 -11.37
N ALA A 314 -3.76 16.90 -10.15
CA ALA A 314 -4.14 15.90 -9.15
C ALA A 314 -5.35 15.06 -9.62
N MET A 315 -6.38 15.69 -10.18
CA MET A 315 -7.55 14.99 -10.71
C MET A 315 -7.23 14.13 -11.94
N GLU A 316 -6.36 14.60 -12.83
CA GLU A 316 -5.88 13.81 -13.97
C GLU A 316 -5.12 12.57 -13.51
N LYS A 317 -4.25 12.70 -12.50
CA LYS A 317 -3.49 11.57 -11.91
C LYS A 317 -4.39 10.48 -11.33
N ILE A 318 -5.52 10.84 -10.71
CA ILE A 318 -6.51 9.84 -10.25
C ILE A 318 -6.97 8.97 -11.43
N GLY A 319 -7.20 9.59 -12.60
CA GLY A 319 -7.53 8.85 -13.81
C GLY A 319 -6.36 8.04 -14.38
N GLU A 320 -5.12 8.56 -14.31
CA GLU A 320 -3.91 7.79 -14.68
C GLU A 320 -3.78 6.53 -13.80
N TYR A 321 -4.01 6.64 -12.50
CA TYR A 321 -3.96 5.50 -11.59
C TYR A 321 -5.09 4.50 -11.82
N ALA A 322 -6.26 4.97 -12.25
CA ALA A 322 -7.34 4.08 -12.68
C ALA A 322 -6.95 3.24 -13.90
N VAL A 323 -6.21 3.82 -14.86
CA VAL A 323 -5.63 3.09 -16.00
C VAL A 323 -4.62 2.06 -15.53
N ASP A 324 -3.70 2.44 -14.63
CA ASP A 324 -2.72 1.49 -14.08
C ASP A 324 -3.42 0.30 -13.36
N ILE A 325 -4.54 0.57 -12.67
CA ILE A 325 -5.35 -0.48 -12.04
C ILE A 325 -6.06 -1.33 -13.10
N ALA A 326 -6.60 -0.73 -14.17
CA ALA A 326 -7.23 -1.47 -15.26
C ALA A 326 -6.24 -2.40 -15.98
N GLU A 327 -5.00 -1.96 -16.19
CA GLU A 327 -3.94 -2.78 -16.79
C GLU A 327 -3.66 -4.03 -15.96
N ILE A 328 -3.55 -3.92 -14.63
CA ILE A 328 -3.36 -5.10 -13.78
C ILE A 328 -4.58 -6.05 -13.76
N VAL A 329 -5.80 -5.56 -14.01
CA VAL A 329 -6.98 -6.43 -14.19
C VAL A 329 -6.81 -7.27 -15.46
N ILE A 330 -6.35 -6.65 -16.54
CA ILE A 330 -6.10 -7.33 -17.81
C ILE A 330 -5.01 -8.38 -17.64
N ASP A 331 -3.89 -8.03 -17.01
CA ASP A 331 -2.79 -8.96 -16.77
C ASP A 331 -3.26 -10.19 -15.96
N ARG A 332 -4.09 -9.98 -14.93
CA ARG A 332 -4.69 -11.05 -14.12
C ARG A 332 -5.60 -11.98 -14.92
N GLY A 333 -6.31 -11.45 -15.91
CA GLY A 333 -7.27 -12.20 -16.72
C GLY A 333 -6.66 -13.31 -17.58
N PHE A 334 -5.34 -13.33 -17.75
CA PHE A 334 -4.62 -14.27 -18.60
C PHE A 334 -3.57 -15.12 -17.85
N CYS A 335 -3.54 -15.06 -16.52
CA CYS A 335 -2.62 -15.81 -15.65
C CYS A 335 -3.11 -17.21 -15.27
#